data_AF-A0A4Y2JY16-F1
#
_entry.id   AF-A0A4Y2JY16-F1
#
_cell.length_a   1.000
_cell.length_b   1.000
_cell.length_c   1.000
_cell.angle_alpha   90.00
_cell.angle_beta   90.00
_cell.angle_gamma   90.00
#
_symmetry.space_group_name_H-M   'P 1'
#
loop_
_entity.id
_entity.type
_entity.pdbx_description
1 polymer ?
#
loop_
_entity_poly.entity_id
_entity_poly.type
_entity_poly.pdbx_seq_one_letter_code
_entity_poly.pdbx_strand_id
1 'polypeptide(L)'
;MKVDLTHQRIVRITGPTWGLKQAHRRIICSTVAERMILHSAAAPNITSRQKILLQTIQRKFLLFTTGAYRTTPTATLQSITGILPLYLIAEQEAVYVRVARLRRREYFQG
;
A
#
# COMPACT_ATOMS: atom_id res chain seq x y z
N MET A 1 32.52 -10.52 -0.90
CA MET A 1 32.87 -9.11 -0.64
C MET A 1 32.82 -8.16 -1.86
N LYS A 2 32.49 -8.61 -3.09
CA LYS A 2 32.46 -7.73 -4.28
C LYS A 2 31.08 -7.13 -4.60
N VAL A 3 30.01 -7.71 -4.04
CA VAL A 3 28.60 -7.32 -4.27
C VAL A 3 28.17 -6.15 -3.37
N ASP A 4 28.69 -6.05 -2.14
CA ASP A 4 28.42 -4.91 -1.25
C ASP A 4 28.97 -3.59 -1.79
N LEU A 5 30.12 -3.64 -2.46
CA LEU A 5 30.80 -2.47 -2.99
C LEU A 5 30.04 -1.85 -4.18
N THR A 6 29.41 -2.70 -5.01
CA THR A 6 28.61 -2.24 -6.16
C THR A 6 27.25 -1.71 -5.71
N HIS A 7 26.65 -2.34 -4.71
CA HIS A 7 25.41 -1.87 -4.09
C HIS A 7 25.59 -0.49 -3.45
N GLN A 8 26.66 -0.29 -2.66
CA GLN A 8 26.96 1.01 -2.05
C GLN A 8 27.17 2.13 -3.07
N ARG A 9 27.80 1.84 -4.21
CA ARG A 9 28.01 2.82 -5.29
C ARG A 9 26.70 3.26 -5.94
N ILE A 10 25.78 2.33 -6.21
CA ILE A 10 24.48 2.64 -6.80
C ILE A 10 23.63 3.47 -5.82
N VAL A 11 23.57 3.07 -4.54
CA VAL A 11 22.84 3.78 -3.49
C VAL A 11 23.37 5.21 -3.30
N ARG A 12 24.66 5.45 -3.53
CA ARG A 12 25.26 6.79 -3.44
C ARG A 12 24.87 7.71 -4.59
N ILE A 13 24.54 7.17 -5.77
CA ILE A 13 24.16 7.93 -6.96
C ILE A 13 22.66 8.29 -6.96
N THR A 14 21.80 7.36 -6.56
CA THR A 14 20.33 7.56 -6.60
C THR A 14 19.74 7.98 -5.26
N GLY A 15 20.45 7.77 -4.15
CA GLY A 15 19.93 7.90 -2.79
C GLY A 15 18.82 6.87 -2.50
N PRO A 16 18.55 6.52 -1.23
CA PRO A 16 17.48 5.57 -0.87
C PRO A 16 16.06 6.01 -1.29
N THR A 17 15.93 7.22 -1.82
CA THR A 17 14.65 7.90 -2.06
C THR A 17 14.45 8.35 -3.50
N TRP A 18 15.41 8.10 -4.41
CA TRP A 18 15.32 8.51 -5.82
C TRP A 18 14.97 10.02 -6.01
N GLY A 19 15.40 10.88 -5.08
CA GLY A 19 15.07 12.32 -5.08
C GLY A 19 13.65 12.67 -4.63
N LEU A 20 12.79 11.69 -4.32
CA LEU A 20 11.44 11.91 -3.80
C LEU A 20 11.46 12.08 -2.28
N LYS A 21 11.07 13.27 -1.80
CA LYS A 21 10.85 13.50 -0.37
C LYS A 21 9.82 12.53 0.20
N GLN A 22 10.01 12.09 1.45
CA GLN A 22 9.11 11.17 2.18
C GLN A 22 7.63 11.58 2.08
N ALA A 23 7.35 12.88 2.17
CA ALA A 23 6.00 13.44 2.08
C ALA A 23 5.33 13.15 0.72
N HIS A 24 6.04 13.35 -0.40
CA HIS A 24 5.51 13.07 -1.73
C HIS A 24 5.22 11.57 -1.91
N ARG A 25 6.07 10.70 -1.36
CA ARG A 25 5.84 9.24 -1.40
C ARG A 25 4.60 8.83 -0.62
N ARG A 26 4.38 9.43 0.56
CA ARG A 26 3.16 9.21 1.35
C ARG A 26 1.91 9.67 0.61
N ILE A 27 1.94 10.84 -0.03
CA ILE A 27 0.81 11.39 -0.79
C ILE A 27 0.45 10.48 -1.97
N ILE A 28 1.44 9.99 -2.72
CA ILE A 28 1.21 9.07 -3.84
C ILE A 28 0.63 7.75 -3.33
N CYS A 29 1.13 7.25 -2.19
CA CYS A 29 0.58 6.05 -1.55
C CYS A 29 -0.87 6.24 -1.10
N SER A 30 -1.18 7.36 -0.45
CA SER A 30 -2.51 7.63 0.07
C SER A 30 -3.53 7.82 -1.05
N THR A 31 -3.19 8.55 -2.11
CA THR A 31 -4.11 8.75 -3.26
C THR A 31 -4.42 7.46 -4.00
N VAL A 32 -3.44 6.56 -4.16
CA VAL A 32 -3.70 5.23 -4.75
C VAL A 32 -4.55 4.38 -3.82
N ALA A 33 -4.28 4.41 -2.50
CA ALA A 33 -5.09 3.70 -1.51
C ALA A 33 -6.54 4.21 -1.48
N GLU A 34 -6.75 5.52 -1.43
CA GLU A 34 -8.07 6.18 -1.44
C GLU A 34 -8.91 5.80 -2.65
N ARG A 35 -8.34 5.85 -3.86
CA ARG A 35 -9.05 5.45 -5.09
C ARG A 35 -9.43 3.97 -5.10
N MET A 36 -8.58 3.11 -4.55
CA MET A 36 -8.86 1.68 -4.44
C MET A 36 -9.91 1.39 -3.35
N ILE A 37 -9.87 2.12 -2.23
CA ILE A 37 -10.88 2.06 -1.17
C ILE A 37 -12.25 2.46 -1.71
N LEU A 38 -12.33 3.56 -2.46
CA LEU A 38 -13.58 4.02 -3.07
C LEU A 38 -14.21 2.96 -3.99
N HIS A 39 -13.38 2.27 -4.79
CA HIS A 39 -13.85 1.17 -5.62
C HIS A 39 -14.27 -0.05 -4.78
N SER A 40 -13.57 -0.34 -3.68
CA SER A 40 -13.92 -1.42 -2.77
C SER A 40 -15.18 -1.14 -1.93
N ALA A 41 -15.50 0.12 -1.60
CA ALA A 41 -16.70 0.50 -0.86
C ALA A 41 -18.02 0.28 -1.66
N ALA A 42 -17.90 0.10 -2.97
CA ALA A 42 -18.99 -0.35 -3.84
C ALA A 42 -19.20 -1.87 -3.76
N ALA A 43 -18.21 -2.65 -3.28
CA ALA A 43 -18.29 -4.09 -3.13
C ALA A 43 -18.46 -4.48 -1.64
N PRO A 44 -19.45 -5.32 -1.28
CA PRO A 44 -19.69 -5.67 0.11
C PRO A 44 -18.55 -6.47 0.76
N ASN A 45 -17.70 -7.13 -0.03
CA ASN A 45 -16.55 -7.92 0.43
C ASN A 45 -15.40 -7.85 -0.59
N ILE A 46 -14.16 -7.78 -0.10
CA ILE A 46 -12.96 -7.89 -0.94
C ILE A 46 -12.73 -9.36 -1.30
N THR A 47 -12.78 -9.67 -2.59
CA THR A 47 -12.51 -11.01 -3.13
C THR A 47 -11.02 -11.37 -3.02
N SER A 48 -10.71 -12.67 -2.98
CA SER A 48 -9.31 -13.17 -3.01
C SER A 48 -8.51 -12.61 -4.19
N ARG A 49 -9.14 -12.52 -5.37
CA ARG A 49 -8.54 -11.93 -6.58
C ARG A 49 -8.19 -10.46 -6.40
N GLN A 50 -9.05 -9.67 -5.75
CA GLN A 50 -8.76 -8.27 -5.46
C GLN A 50 -7.62 -8.12 -4.44
N LYS A 51 -7.54 -8.99 -3.42
CA LYS A 51 -6.40 -9.00 -2.47
C LYS A 51 -5.06 -9.24 -3.18
N ILE A 52 -5.01 -10.19 -4.10
CA ILE A 52 -3.80 -10.49 -4.88
C ILE A 52 -3.41 -9.30 -5.77
N LEU A 53 -4.39 -8.67 -6.42
CA LEU A 53 -4.15 -7.49 -7.24
C LEU A 53 -3.61 -6.31 -6.40
N LEU A 54 -4.22 -6.06 -5.25
CA LEU A 54 -3.78 -5.05 -4.27
C LEU A 54 -2.34 -5.29 -3.82
N GLN A 55 -2.01 -6.52 -3.43
CA GLN A 55 -0.66 -6.89 -3.03
C GLN A 55 0.35 -6.75 -4.17
N THR A 56 -0.05 -7.05 -5.41
CA THR A 56 0.81 -6.89 -6.59
C THR A 56 1.10 -5.42 -6.89
N ILE A 57 0.08 -4.56 -6.84
CA ILE A 57 0.24 -3.10 -7.03
C ILE A 57 1.10 -2.52 -5.90
N GLN A 58 0.80 -2.87 -4.65
CA GLN A 58 1.59 -2.44 -3.50
C GLN A 58 3.05 -2.87 -3.62
N ARG A 59 3.31 -4.14 -3.99
CA ARG A 59 4.68 -4.65 -4.15
C ARG A 59 5.46 -3.86 -5.21
N LYS A 60 4.84 -3.56 -6.36
CA LYS A 60 5.48 -2.74 -7.40
C LYS A 60 5.84 -1.35 -6.87
N PHE A 61 4.93 -0.72 -6.12
CA PHE A 61 5.17 0.58 -5.52
C PHE A 61 6.27 0.55 -4.45
N LEU A 62 6.26 -0.47 -3.59
CA LEU A 62 7.28 -0.67 -2.56
C LEU A 62 8.67 -0.90 -3.18
N LEU A 63 8.76 -1.72 -4.23
CA LEU A 63 10.02 -1.92 -4.96
C LEU A 63 10.50 -0.64 -5.63
N PHE A 64 9.59 0.11 -6.25
CA PHE A 64 9.92 1.41 -6.87
C PHE A 64 10.44 2.42 -5.84
N THR A 65 9.82 2.49 -4.67
CA THR A 65 10.18 3.48 -3.63
C THR A 65 11.40 3.11 -2.79
N THR A 66 11.65 1.82 -2.60
CA THR A 66 12.81 1.31 -1.84
C THR A 66 14.03 1.06 -2.73
N GLY A 67 13.84 0.91 -4.04
CA GLY A 67 14.90 0.48 -4.96
C GLY A 67 15.42 -0.94 -4.69
N ALA A 68 14.70 -1.74 -3.90
CA ALA A 68 15.13 -3.07 -3.51
C ALA A 68 15.07 -4.07 -4.67
N TYR A 69 15.83 -5.16 -4.55
CA TYR A 69 15.80 -6.24 -5.52
C TYR A 69 14.41 -6.87 -5.63
N ARG A 70 14.06 -7.36 -6.83
CA ARG A 70 12.77 -8.05 -7.07
C ARG A 70 12.59 -9.31 -6.21
N THR A 71 13.68 -9.88 -5.68
CA THR A 71 13.68 -11.05 -4.79
C THR A 71 13.43 -10.68 -3.32
N THR A 72 13.45 -9.39 -2.95
CA THR A 72 13.22 -8.98 -1.57
C THR A 72 11.78 -9.29 -1.13
N PRO A 73 11.58 -9.91 0.06
CA PRO A 73 10.25 -10.24 0.57
C PRO A 73 9.39 -8.98 0.80
N THR A 74 8.09 -9.04 0.49
CA THR A 74 7.17 -7.89 0.67
C THR A 74 7.09 -7.45 2.14
N ALA A 75 7.16 -8.38 3.08
CA ALA A 75 7.14 -8.09 4.52
C ALA A 75 8.35 -7.23 4.94
N THR A 76 9.54 -7.52 4.41
CA THR A 76 10.74 -6.72 4.65
C THR A 76 10.59 -5.31 4.09
N LEU A 77 10.03 -5.17 2.88
CA LEU A 77 9.76 -3.86 2.28
C LEU A 77 8.77 -3.04 3.09
N GLN A 78 7.72 -3.68 3.64
CA GLN A 78 6.73 -3.01 4.49
C GLN A 78 7.35 -2.54 5.81
N SER A 79 8.19 -3.37 6.44
CA SER A 79 8.89 -2.99 7.67
C SER A 79 9.82 -1.79 7.46
N ILE A 80 10.58 -1.77 6.36
CA ILE A 80 11.48 -0.66 6.03
C ILE A 80 10.72 0.63 5.71
N THR A 81 9.57 0.52 5.02
CA THR A 81 8.78 1.70 4.61
C THR A 81 7.78 2.17 5.67
N GLY A 82 7.45 1.32 6.64
CA GLY A 82 6.38 1.56 7.62
C GLY A 82 4.97 1.56 7.00
N ILE A 83 4.80 0.97 5.82
CA ILE A 83 3.53 0.99 5.09
C ILE A 83 2.76 -0.32 5.35
N LEU A 84 1.55 -0.20 5.90
CA LEU A 84 0.66 -1.34 6.15
C LEU A 84 0.17 -1.97 4.82
N PRO A 85 -0.10 -3.29 4.77
CA PRO A 85 -0.73 -3.92 3.61
C PRO A 85 -2.04 -3.23 3.17
N LEU A 86 -2.16 -2.88 1.88
CA LEU A 86 -3.32 -2.16 1.34
C LEU A 86 -4.63 -2.94 1.50
N TYR A 87 -4.58 -4.27 1.41
CA TYR A 87 -5.78 -5.09 1.57
C TYR A 87 -6.35 -5.03 3.00
N LEU A 88 -5.50 -4.85 4.03
CA LEU A 88 -5.96 -4.73 5.41
C LEU A 88 -6.68 -3.40 5.63
N ILE A 89 -6.14 -2.31 5.07
CA ILE A 89 -6.79 -1.01 5.10
C ILE A 89 -8.14 -1.09 4.38
N ALA A 90 -8.18 -1.71 3.21
CA ALA A 90 -9.40 -1.82 2.43
C ALA A 90 -10.47 -2.70 3.12
N GLU A 91 -10.10 -3.76 3.84
CA GLU A 91 -11.06 -4.53 4.66
C GLU A 91 -11.58 -3.74 5.85
N GLN A 92 -10.71 -3.02 6.56
CA GLN A 92 -11.11 -2.15 7.67
C GLN A 92 -12.12 -1.09 7.21
N GLU A 93 -11.87 -0.47 6.06
CA GLU A 93 -12.77 0.52 5.46
C GLU A 93 -14.09 -0.09 4.99
N ALA A 94 -14.06 -1.27 4.38
CA ALA A 94 -15.29 -1.97 4.00
C ALA A 94 -16.19 -2.26 5.22
N VAL A 95 -15.59 -2.68 6.34
CA VAL A 95 -16.30 -2.87 7.61
C VAL A 95 -16.84 -1.53 8.14
N TYR A 96 -16.03 -0.48 8.16
CA TYR A 96 -16.42 0.85 8.62
C TYR A 96 -17.63 1.39 7.83
N VAL A 97 -17.55 1.35 6.49
CA VAL A 97 -18.63 1.80 5.59
C VAL A 97 -19.90 0.97 5.80
N ARG A 98 -19.76 -0.36 5.98
CA ARG A 98 -20.91 -1.24 6.27
C ARG A 98 -21.60 -0.84 7.57
N VAL A 99 -20.85 -0.65 8.64
CA VAL A 99 -21.39 -0.24 9.95
C VAL A 99 -22.04 1.15 9.87
N ALA A 100 -21.41 2.11 9.20
CA ALA A 100 -21.95 3.45 9.02
C ALA A 100 -23.29 3.44 8.24
N ARG A 101 -23.41 2.59 7.21
CA ARG A 101 -24.66 2.38 6.46
C ARG A 101 -25.75 1.76 7.33
N LEU A 102 -25.42 0.75 8.14
CA LEU A 102 -26.38 0.10 9.04
C LEU A 102 -26.92 1.07 10.09
N ARG A 103 -26.04 1.82 10.77
CA ARG A 103 -26.44 2.86 11.73
C ARG A 103 -27.38 3.88 11.10
N ARG A 104 -27.07 4.36 9.90
CA ARG A 104 -27.95 5.28 9.17
C ARG A 104 -29.32 4.68 8.93
N ARG A 105 -29.41 3.40 8.55
CA ARG A 105 -30.68 2.72 8.31
C ARG A 105 -31.54 2.63 9.57
N GLU A 106 -30.93 2.40 10.73
CA GLU A 106 -31.61 2.36 12.03
C GLU A 106 -32.29 3.70 12.36
N TYR A 107 -31.65 4.84 12.07
CA TYR A 107 -32.24 6.18 12.27
C TYR A 107 -33.41 6.52 11.33
N PHE A 108 -33.57 5.83 10.20
CA PHE A 108 -34.67 6.06 9.26
C PHE A 108 -35.84 5.07 9.45
N GLN A 109 -35.69 4.06 10.31
CA GLN A 109 -36.71 3.03 10.55
C GLN A 109 -37.34 3.10 11.95
N GLY A 110 -36.89 4.00 12.83
CA GLY A 110 -37.53 4.33 14.10
C GLY A 110 -38.21 5.68 14.04
#